data_AF-A0A4U0N8H0-F1
#
_entry.id   AF-A0A4U0N8H0-F1
#
_cell.length_a   1.000
_cell.length_b   1.000
_cell.length_c   1.000
_cell.angle_alpha   90.00
_cell.angle_beta   90.00
_cell.angle_gamma   90.00
#
_symmetry.space_group_name_H-M   'P 1'
#
loop_
_entity.id
_entity.type
_entity.pdbx_description
1 polymer ?
#
loop_
_entity_poly.entity_id
_entity_poly.type
_entity_poly.pdbx_seq_one_letter_code
_entity_poly.pdbx_strand_id
1 'polypeptide(L)'
;MIVLTCISDTENPGYKLLLKSCDYFGLNLKTLYNEGGWKSHRLKDFHVNKYLRTLNPNEIVLFTDGYDTMFVSGEEEILKKYDAIGGSVVFSTETNCFPHEAHRLEYGVGETKFQYLNSGGYIGTVSALLSLFDKFDAMLSSGILSENNYRMSNQYLWTKLYLLNRKDIRLDYHCSIFQTFVNRIDILRKPQMSNVYLEEINTVLDDFYIEKNKLYNVVTGSTPSHLHFNGVLFKNLIKTGVLDGIIPWKEEVNS
;
A
#
# COMPACT_ATOMS: atom_id res chain seq x y z
N MET A 1 -16.87 -6.04 2.07
CA MET A 1 -15.88 -5.02 1.67
C MET A 1 -15.45 -5.32 0.25
N ILE A 2 -15.16 -4.31 -0.57
CA ILE A 2 -14.57 -4.53 -1.90
C ILE A 2 -13.07 -4.25 -1.82
N VAL A 3 -12.24 -5.23 -2.21
CA VAL A 3 -10.81 -5.00 -2.46
C VAL A 3 -10.68 -4.52 -3.89
N LEU A 4 -10.08 -3.35 -4.10
CA LEU A 4 -9.95 -2.72 -5.41
C LEU A 4 -8.48 -2.66 -5.82
N THR A 5 -8.17 -3.09 -7.04
CA THR A 5 -6.83 -2.92 -7.60
C THR A 5 -6.88 -2.44 -9.04
N CYS A 6 -5.77 -1.87 -9.54
CA CYS A 6 -5.65 -1.44 -10.91
C CYS A 6 -4.38 -2.02 -11.54
N ILE A 7 -4.54 -2.63 -12.71
CA ILE A 7 -3.47 -3.33 -13.45
C ILE A 7 -3.59 -3.06 -14.94
N SER A 8 -2.56 -3.47 -15.69
CA SER A 8 -2.51 -3.48 -17.15
C SER A 8 -2.05 -4.82 -17.75
N ASP A 9 -1.81 -5.83 -16.90
CA ASP A 9 -1.30 -7.14 -17.28
C ASP A 9 -1.81 -8.18 -16.26
N THR A 10 -2.75 -9.02 -16.69
CA THR A 10 -3.33 -10.10 -15.87
C THR A 10 -2.38 -11.28 -15.71
N GLU A 11 -1.36 -11.39 -16.56
CA GLU A 11 -0.38 -12.47 -16.51
C GLU A 11 0.78 -12.17 -15.56
N ASN A 12 0.85 -10.94 -15.05
CA ASN A 12 1.88 -10.51 -14.12
C ASN A 12 1.92 -11.42 -12.87
N PRO A 13 3.08 -12.03 -12.54
CA PRO A 13 3.19 -12.91 -11.38
C PRO A 13 2.79 -12.27 -10.04
N GLY A 14 3.02 -10.97 -9.90
CA GLY A 14 2.63 -10.20 -8.72
C GLY A 14 1.12 -10.02 -8.59
N TYR A 15 0.41 -9.82 -9.71
CA TYR A 15 -1.05 -9.81 -9.71
C TYR A 15 -1.63 -11.19 -9.41
N LYS A 16 -1.03 -12.25 -9.96
CA LYS A 16 -1.41 -13.63 -9.62
C LYS A 16 -1.22 -13.93 -8.13
N LEU A 17 -0.18 -13.38 -7.50
CA LEU A 17 0.01 -13.49 -6.06
C LEU A 17 -1.12 -12.79 -5.28
N LEU A 18 -1.45 -11.55 -5.64
CA LEU A 18 -2.56 -10.81 -5.03
C LEU A 18 -3.88 -11.60 -5.18
N LEU A 19 -4.20 -12.04 -6.40
CA LEU A 19 -5.40 -12.81 -6.72
C LEU A 19 -5.51 -14.06 -5.83
N LYS A 20 -4.45 -14.88 -5.77
CA LYS A 20 -4.43 -16.08 -4.92
C LYS A 20 -4.64 -15.78 -3.45
N SER A 21 -4.01 -14.71 -2.93
CA SER A 21 -4.19 -14.33 -1.54
C SER A 21 -5.63 -13.88 -1.25
N CYS A 22 -6.26 -13.14 -2.17
CA CYS A 22 -7.67 -12.77 -2.05
C CYS A 22 -8.57 -14.00 -2.08
N ASP A 23 -8.36 -14.92 -3.01
CA ASP A 23 -9.14 -16.15 -3.14
C ASP A 23 -9.03 -17.00 -1.86
N TYR A 24 -7.82 -17.17 -1.33
CA TYR A 24 -7.58 -17.93 -0.10
C TYR A 24 -8.31 -17.36 1.11
N PHE A 25 -8.36 -16.03 1.24
CA PHE A 25 -9.02 -15.33 2.35
C PHE A 25 -10.48 -14.96 2.07
N GLY A 26 -11.05 -15.40 0.94
CA GLY A 26 -12.43 -15.10 0.55
C GLY A 26 -12.70 -13.62 0.32
N LEU A 27 -11.70 -12.83 -0.09
CA LEU A 27 -11.82 -11.40 -0.31
C LEU A 27 -12.41 -11.10 -1.70
N ASN A 28 -13.39 -10.21 -1.76
CA ASN A 28 -14.01 -9.76 -3.01
C ASN A 28 -13.07 -8.80 -3.78
N LEU A 29 -12.19 -9.35 -4.61
CA LEU A 29 -11.27 -8.59 -5.46
C LEU A 29 -11.97 -8.09 -6.72
N LYS A 30 -12.04 -6.76 -6.86
CA LYS A 30 -12.37 -6.06 -8.09
C LYS A 30 -11.10 -5.55 -8.77
N THR A 31 -10.86 -6.04 -9.97
CA THR A 31 -9.74 -5.60 -10.81
C THR A 31 -10.19 -4.57 -11.85
N LEU A 32 -9.56 -3.39 -11.83
CA LEU A 32 -9.72 -2.34 -12.82
C LEU A 32 -8.60 -2.45 -13.87
N TYR A 33 -8.94 -3.01 -15.03
CA TYR A 33 -7.98 -3.25 -16.10
C TYR A 33 -7.80 -2.01 -16.99
N ASN A 34 -6.54 -1.63 -17.23
CA ASN A 34 -6.17 -0.53 -18.11
C ASN A 34 -5.51 -1.05 -19.40
N GLU A 35 -6.27 -1.09 -20.48
CA GLU A 35 -5.85 -1.60 -21.80
C GLU A 35 -4.71 -0.80 -22.45
N GLY A 36 -4.61 0.51 -22.16
CA GLY A 36 -3.66 1.41 -22.81
C GLY A 36 -2.21 1.35 -22.31
N GLY A 37 -1.87 0.33 -21.49
CA GLY A 37 -0.57 0.20 -20.82
C GLY A 37 -0.35 1.22 -19.69
N TRP A 38 0.63 0.95 -18.82
CA TRP A 38 0.88 1.75 -17.62
C TRP A 38 1.76 2.97 -17.90
N LYS A 39 1.13 4.12 -18.24
CA LYS A 39 1.85 5.36 -18.58
C LYS A 39 2.23 6.21 -17.37
N SER A 40 1.50 6.05 -16.26
CA SER A 40 1.74 6.79 -15.01
C SER A 40 1.00 6.13 -13.87
N HIS A 41 1.58 6.17 -12.67
CA HIS A 41 0.89 5.78 -11.44
C HIS A 41 -0.40 6.58 -11.18
N ARG A 42 -0.60 7.73 -11.82
CA ARG A 42 -1.87 8.48 -11.73
C ARG A 42 -3.05 7.82 -12.43
N LEU A 43 -2.81 6.87 -13.34
CA LEU A 43 -3.91 6.17 -14.02
C LEU A 43 -4.78 5.40 -13.01
N LYS A 44 -4.18 4.89 -11.93
CA LYS A 44 -4.92 4.20 -10.87
C LYS A 44 -5.94 5.11 -10.20
N ASP A 45 -5.57 6.35 -9.87
CA ASP A 45 -6.47 7.33 -9.24
C ASP A 45 -7.71 7.61 -10.11
N PHE A 46 -7.51 7.76 -11.43
CA PHE A 46 -8.61 7.98 -12.37
C PHE A 46 -9.58 6.78 -12.41
N HIS A 47 -9.04 5.57 -12.54
CA HIS A 47 -9.86 4.35 -12.61
C HIS A 47 -10.61 4.11 -11.30
N VAL A 48 -9.95 4.32 -10.16
CA VAL A 48 -10.56 4.20 -8.84
C VAL A 48 -11.69 5.21 -8.65
N ASN A 49 -11.44 6.51 -8.89
CA ASN A 49 -12.45 7.56 -8.76
C ASN A 49 -13.68 7.25 -9.64
N LYS A 50 -13.46 6.85 -10.90
CA LYS A 50 -14.54 6.45 -11.82
C LYS A 50 -15.36 5.28 -11.28
N TYR A 51 -14.72 4.24 -10.74
CA TYR A 51 -15.41 3.07 -10.22
C TYR A 51 -16.17 3.37 -8.92
N LEU A 52 -15.58 4.12 -8.00
CA LEU A 52 -16.21 4.53 -6.74
C LEU A 52 -17.55 5.25 -6.98
N ARG A 53 -17.66 6.07 -8.03
CA ARG A 53 -18.91 6.78 -8.41
C ARG A 53 -20.05 5.85 -8.84
N THR A 54 -19.78 4.56 -9.05
CA THR A 54 -20.79 3.54 -9.38
C THR A 54 -21.26 2.73 -8.18
N LEU A 55 -20.63 2.90 -7.02
CA LEU A 55 -20.86 2.09 -5.82
C LEU A 55 -21.83 2.76 -4.84
N ASN A 56 -22.34 1.97 -3.90
CA ASN A 56 -23.11 2.50 -2.78
C ASN A 56 -22.23 3.40 -1.88
N PRO A 57 -22.67 4.60 -1.49
CA PRO A 57 -21.89 5.52 -0.65
C PRO A 57 -21.42 4.95 0.71
N ASN A 58 -22.11 3.93 1.23
CA ASN A 58 -21.81 3.28 2.51
C ASN A 58 -20.93 2.03 2.36
N GLU A 59 -20.62 1.60 1.15
CA GLU A 59 -19.73 0.47 0.91
C GLU A 59 -18.32 0.81 1.40
N ILE A 60 -17.63 -0.17 2.01
CA ILE A 60 -16.22 -0.03 2.38
C ILE A 60 -15.36 -0.59 1.25
N VAL A 61 -14.41 0.21 0.79
CA VAL A 61 -13.44 -0.13 -0.24
C VAL A 61 -12.03 -0.08 0.34
N LEU A 62 -11.25 -1.13 0.11
CA LEU A 62 -9.82 -1.17 0.35
C LEU A 62 -9.11 -1.18 -1.00
N PHE A 63 -8.39 -0.11 -1.33
CA PHE A 63 -7.55 -0.05 -2.51
C PHE A 63 -6.15 -0.62 -2.22
N THR A 64 -5.60 -1.39 -3.17
CA THR A 64 -4.21 -1.86 -3.13
C THR A 64 -3.53 -1.87 -4.50
N ASP A 65 -2.22 -1.62 -4.53
CA ASP A 65 -1.38 -1.81 -5.71
C ASP A 65 -1.43 -3.27 -6.19
N GLY A 66 -1.42 -3.49 -7.51
CA GLY A 66 -1.78 -4.79 -8.08
C GLY A 66 -0.63 -5.78 -8.33
N TYR A 67 0.63 -5.38 -8.19
CA TYR A 67 1.77 -6.19 -8.67
C TYR A 67 2.81 -6.53 -7.60
N ASP A 68 2.70 -5.98 -6.40
CA ASP A 68 3.67 -6.19 -5.34
C ASP A 68 3.01 -6.26 -3.96
N THR A 69 1.78 -6.77 -3.92
CA THR A 69 0.98 -6.85 -2.70
C THR A 69 0.35 -8.24 -2.53
N MET A 70 -0.02 -8.55 -1.29
CA MET A 70 -0.80 -9.73 -0.94
C MET A 70 -1.52 -9.53 0.39
N PHE A 71 -2.60 -10.28 0.60
CA PHE A 71 -3.29 -10.36 1.89
C PHE A 71 -2.79 -11.54 2.73
N VAL A 72 -2.82 -11.36 4.04
CA VAL A 72 -2.47 -12.37 5.06
C VAL A 72 -3.56 -12.46 6.14
N SER A 73 -4.75 -11.92 5.87
CA SER A 73 -5.97 -12.05 6.70
C SER A 73 -7.23 -11.84 5.86
N GLY A 74 -8.37 -12.32 6.36
CA GLY A 74 -9.68 -12.12 5.74
C GLY A 74 -10.41 -10.83 6.14
N GLU A 75 -11.59 -10.63 5.54
CA GLU A 75 -12.37 -9.40 5.66
C GLU A 75 -12.71 -9.01 7.11
N GLU A 76 -13.12 -9.97 7.94
CA GLU A 76 -13.50 -9.70 9.34
C GLU A 76 -12.35 -9.06 10.13
N GLU A 77 -11.13 -9.59 10.01
CA GLU A 77 -9.95 -9.08 10.71
C GLU A 77 -9.56 -7.68 10.20
N ILE A 78 -9.64 -7.47 8.89
CA ILE A 78 -9.36 -6.17 8.26
C ILE A 78 -10.36 -5.11 8.75
N LEU A 79 -11.66 -5.41 8.72
CA LEU A 79 -12.70 -4.47 9.14
C LEU A 79 -12.62 -4.16 10.63
N LYS A 80 -12.32 -5.17 11.47
CA LYS A 80 -12.10 -4.96 12.91
C LYS A 80 -10.92 -4.02 13.17
N LYS A 81 -9.83 -4.17 12.42
CA LYS A 81 -8.66 -3.28 12.54
C LYS A 81 -8.95 -1.88 12.01
N TYR A 82 -9.70 -1.77 10.92
CA TYR A 82 -10.12 -0.48 10.37
C TYR A 82 -10.97 0.30 11.37
N ASP A 83 -11.94 -0.36 12.01
CA ASP A 83 -12.75 0.23 13.08
C ASP A 83 -11.89 0.65 14.29
N ALA A 84 -10.92 -0.19 14.69
CA ALA A 84 -10.03 0.10 15.81
C ALA A 84 -9.04 1.26 15.55
N ILE A 85 -8.53 1.41 14.33
CA ILE A 85 -7.69 2.56 13.94
C ILE A 85 -8.52 3.85 13.95
N GLY A 86 -9.77 3.75 13.50
CA GLY A 86 -10.70 4.87 13.37
C GLY A 86 -10.34 5.84 12.24
N GLY A 87 -11.26 6.76 11.96
CA GLY A 87 -11.16 7.71 10.85
C GLY A 87 -11.93 7.26 9.61
N SER A 88 -12.27 8.22 8.75
CA SER A 88 -13.12 7.96 7.57
C SER A 88 -12.35 7.31 6.42
N VAL A 89 -11.05 7.58 6.33
CA VAL A 89 -10.12 6.95 5.39
C VAL A 89 -8.79 6.72 6.10
N VAL A 90 -8.25 5.50 6.01
CA VAL A 90 -6.97 5.09 6.59
C VAL A 90 -6.01 4.74 5.46
N PHE A 91 -4.86 5.40 5.42
CA PHE A 91 -3.78 5.11 4.47
C PHE A 91 -2.69 4.23 5.12
N SER A 92 -2.05 3.42 4.29
CA SER A 92 -0.83 2.72 4.66
C SER A 92 0.31 3.71 4.96
N THR A 93 1.33 3.21 5.65
CA THR A 93 2.52 3.98 6.01
C THR A 93 3.80 3.26 5.65
N GLU A 94 4.85 4.02 5.41
CA GLU A 94 6.21 3.54 5.22
C GLU A 94 7.23 4.32 6.08
N THR A 95 8.49 3.85 6.07
CA THR A 95 9.59 4.47 6.82
C THR A 95 10.31 5.59 6.06
N ASN A 96 10.07 5.70 4.75
CA ASN A 96 10.73 6.67 3.90
C ASN A 96 9.78 7.82 3.53
N CYS A 97 10.23 9.06 3.71
CA CYS A 97 9.47 10.21 3.24
C CYS A 97 9.74 10.42 1.74
N PHE A 98 9.04 9.68 0.90
CA PHE A 98 9.20 9.68 -0.55
C PHE A 98 8.02 10.36 -1.25
N PRO A 99 8.21 11.04 -2.41
CA PRO A 99 9.49 11.29 -3.10
C PRO A 99 10.22 12.56 -2.67
N HIS A 100 9.66 13.34 -1.74
CA HIS A 100 10.17 14.64 -1.37
C HIS A 100 10.46 14.70 0.14
N GLU A 101 11.72 14.47 0.51
CA GLU A 101 12.16 14.30 1.89
C GLU A 101 11.94 15.55 2.76
N ALA A 102 11.86 16.74 2.17
CA ALA A 102 11.59 17.97 2.92
C ALA A 102 10.22 17.93 3.64
N HIS A 103 9.27 17.10 3.17
CA HIS A 103 8.00 16.89 3.87
C HIS A 103 8.19 16.27 5.25
N ARG A 104 9.33 15.65 5.59
CA ARG A 104 9.60 15.14 6.95
C ARG A 104 9.35 16.21 8.01
N LEU A 105 9.72 17.46 7.74
CA LEU A 105 9.48 18.59 8.63
C LEU A 105 7.98 18.89 8.79
N GLU A 106 7.22 18.81 7.70
CA GLU A 106 5.77 18.99 7.73
C GLU A 106 5.08 17.84 8.47
N TYR A 107 5.55 16.59 8.32
CA TYR A 107 5.04 15.42 9.05
C TYR A 107 5.20 15.56 10.56
N GLY A 108 6.36 16.06 11.01
CA GLY A 108 6.71 16.14 12.42
C GLY A 108 7.33 14.84 12.94
N VAL A 109 7.24 14.63 14.26
CA VAL A 109 7.70 13.39 14.92
C VAL A 109 6.51 12.42 14.99
N GLY A 110 6.62 11.29 14.30
CA GLY A 110 5.63 10.22 14.33
C GLY A 110 5.69 9.32 15.57
N GLU A 111 4.60 8.59 15.81
CA GLU A 111 4.44 7.63 16.91
C GLU A 111 5.36 6.40 16.76
N THR A 112 5.61 6.00 15.51
CA THR A 112 6.53 4.92 15.14
C THR A 112 7.41 5.35 13.97
N LYS A 113 8.34 4.50 13.55
CA LYS A 113 9.13 4.74 12.33
C LYS A 113 8.27 4.71 11.05
N PHE A 114 7.11 4.06 11.08
CA PHE A 114 6.17 3.97 9.97
C PHE A 114 5.23 5.18 10.00
N GLN A 115 5.70 6.34 9.53
CA GLN A 115 4.99 7.60 9.76
C GLN A 115 4.70 8.42 8.50
N TYR A 116 5.23 7.98 7.37
CA TYR A 116 5.00 8.66 6.09
C TYR A 116 3.92 7.91 5.33
N LEU A 117 2.97 8.64 4.75
CA LEU A 117 1.92 8.06 3.92
C LEU A 117 2.54 7.18 2.83
N ASN A 118 1.94 6.04 2.54
CA ASN A 118 2.18 5.27 1.33
C ASN A 118 0.86 5.19 0.55
N SER A 119 0.89 5.47 -0.76
CA SER A 119 -0.31 5.52 -1.61
C SER A 119 -0.63 4.18 -2.29
N GLY A 120 0.10 3.13 -1.94
CA GLY A 120 -0.11 1.76 -2.42
C GLY A 120 -1.21 1.01 -1.67
N GLY A 121 -1.70 1.53 -0.55
CA GLY A 121 -2.80 0.94 0.20
C GLY A 121 -3.61 1.96 0.97
N TYR A 122 -4.94 1.88 0.89
CA TYR A 122 -5.85 2.65 1.76
C TYR A 122 -7.22 1.98 1.86
N ILE A 123 -7.97 2.28 2.92
CA ILE A 123 -9.32 1.79 3.15
C ILE A 123 -10.23 2.93 3.62
N GLY A 124 -11.47 2.94 3.15
CA GLY A 124 -12.47 3.93 3.55
C GLY A 124 -13.86 3.62 3.01
N THR A 125 -14.86 4.37 3.47
CA THR A 125 -16.19 4.32 2.85
C THR A 125 -16.15 5.01 1.48
N VAL A 126 -16.99 4.57 0.54
CA VAL A 126 -17.09 5.18 -0.81
C VAL A 126 -17.32 6.69 -0.71
N SER A 127 -18.23 7.14 0.16
CA SER A 127 -18.50 8.57 0.37
C SER A 127 -17.27 9.34 0.85
N ALA A 128 -16.51 8.82 1.82
CA ALA A 128 -15.31 9.48 2.32
C ALA A 128 -14.19 9.50 1.28
N LEU A 129 -14.01 8.40 0.55
CA LEU A 129 -13.04 8.32 -0.55
C LEU A 129 -13.37 9.32 -1.66
N LEU A 130 -14.63 9.40 -2.10
CA LEU A 130 -15.07 10.37 -3.10
C LEU A 130 -14.85 11.81 -2.64
N SER A 131 -15.11 12.11 -1.36
CA SER A 131 -14.82 13.44 -0.81
C SER A 131 -13.33 13.80 -0.89
N LEU A 132 -12.43 12.84 -0.65
CA LEU A 132 -10.99 13.05 -0.84
C LEU A 132 -10.63 13.21 -2.32
N PHE A 133 -11.21 12.43 -3.22
CA PHE A 133 -10.99 12.59 -4.66
C PHE A 133 -11.47 13.96 -5.18
N ASP A 134 -12.60 14.46 -4.70
CA ASP A 134 -13.08 15.80 -5.06
C ASP A 134 -12.11 16.90 -4.57
N LYS A 135 -11.55 16.76 -3.35
CA LYS A 135 -10.49 17.66 -2.84
C LYS A 135 -9.20 17.54 -3.65
N PHE A 136 -8.84 16.33 -4.07
CA PHE A 136 -7.68 16.06 -4.91
C PHE A 136 -7.82 16.75 -6.27
N ASP A 137 -8.98 16.64 -6.91
CA ASP A 137 -9.29 17.29 -8.18
C ASP A 137 -9.26 18.83 -8.03
N ALA A 138 -9.85 19.36 -6.96
CA ALA A 138 -9.78 20.80 -6.65
C ALA A 138 -8.33 21.30 -6.46
N MET A 139 -7.49 20.52 -5.76
CA MET A 139 -6.07 20.83 -5.57
C MET A 139 -5.32 20.86 -6.91
N LEU A 140 -5.62 19.93 -7.83
CA LEU A 140 -5.05 19.93 -9.18
C LEU A 140 -5.49 21.14 -10.00
N SER A 141 -6.77 21.49 -9.97
CA SER A 141 -7.32 22.65 -10.71
C SER A 141 -6.81 23.99 -10.18
N SER A 142 -6.50 24.09 -8.89
CA SER A 142 -6.02 25.33 -8.27
C SER A 142 -4.59 25.74 -8.66
N GLY A 143 -3.82 24.86 -9.31
CA GLY A 143 -2.42 25.12 -9.64
C GLY A 143 -1.44 24.98 -8.47
N ILE A 144 -1.88 24.61 -7.25
CA ILE A 144 -0.99 24.33 -6.10
C ILE A 144 0.12 23.31 -6.43
N LEU A 145 -0.09 22.49 -7.45
CA LEU A 145 0.78 21.40 -7.88
C LEU A 145 1.46 21.65 -9.25
N SER A 146 1.31 22.84 -9.83
CA SER A 146 1.77 23.12 -11.21
C SER A 146 3.28 23.27 -11.33
N GLU A 147 4.01 23.58 -10.26
CA GLU A 147 5.43 23.98 -10.29
C GLU A 147 6.40 22.97 -9.64
N ASN A 148 6.07 21.68 -9.57
CA ASN A 148 6.99 20.68 -9.01
C ASN A 148 7.28 19.51 -9.95
N ASN A 149 8.48 18.95 -9.81
CA ASN A 149 8.97 17.78 -10.55
C ASN A 149 8.21 16.48 -10.24
N TYR A 150 7.22 16.52 -9.32
CA TYR A 150 6.50 15.35 -8.82
C TYR A 150 5.03 15.31 -9.24
N ARG A 151 4.59 16.15 -10.19
CA ARG A 151 3.18 16.24 -10.63
C ARG A 151 2.60 14.92 -11.17
N MET A 152 3.45 13.99 -11.60
CA MET A 152 3.04 12.65 -12.05
C MET A 152 3.15 11.56 -10.96
N SER A 153 3.60 11.92 -9.76
CA SER A 153 3.73 11.02 -8.62
C SER A 153 2.45 11.04 -7.79
N ASN A 154 1.65 9.97 -7.93
CA ASN A 154 0.49 9.74 -7.09
C ASN A 154 0.86 9.78 -5.58
N GLN A 155 1.99 9.20 -5.19
CA GLN A 155 2.53 9.23 -3.82
C GLN A 155 2.73 10.67 -3.29
N TYR A 156 3.31 11.56 -4.12
CA TYR A 156 3.50 12.96 -3.76
C TYR A 156 2.17 13.69 -3.58
N LEU A 157 1.23 13.47 -4.50
CA LEU A 157 -0.07 14.15 -4.50
C LEU A 157 -0.92 13.76 -3.30
N TRP A 158 -1.00 12.46 -2.97
CA TRP A 158 -1.68 12.00 -1.76
C TRP A 158 -1.00 12.48 -0.49
N THR A 159 0.34 12.54 -0.46
CA THR A 159 1.07 13.17 0.65
C THR A 159 0.68 14.63 0.82
N LYS A 160 0.63 15.42 -0.25
CA LYS A 160 0.19 16.82 -0.18
C LYS A 160 -1.27 16.96 0.25
N LEU A 161 -2.16 16.12 -0.25
CA LEU A 161 -3.55 16.11 0.19
C LEU A 161 -3.65 15.83 1.69
N TYR A 162 -2.94 14.81 2.19
CA TYR A 162 -2.86 14.47 3.61
C TYR A 162 -2.36 15.64 4.45
N LEU A 163 -1.24 16.26 4.08
CA LEU A 163 -0.64 17.36 4.83
C LEU A 163 -1.60 18.56 4.94
N LEU A 164 -2.42 18.80 3.91
CA LEU A 164 -3.45 19.85 3.90
C LEU A 164 -4.77 19.43 4.58
N ASN A 165 -5.06 18.14 4.71
CA ASN A 165 -6.36 17.60 5.13
C ASN A 165 -6.24 16.50 6.20
N ARG A 166 -5.36 16.67 7.19
CA ARG A 166 -5.05 15.67 8.24
C ARG A 166 -6.25 15.20 9.07
N LYS A 167 -7.38 15.92 9.03
CA LYS A 167 -8.61 15.54 9.73
C LYS A 167 -9.40 14.46 8.99
N ASP A 168 -9.23 14.36 7.67
CA ASP A 168 -10.00 13.45 6.82
C ASP A 168 -9.25 12.13 6.55
N ILE A 169 -7.92 12.15 6.73
CA ILE A 169 -7.03 11.01 6.46
C ILE A 169 -6.31 10.62 7.75
N ARG A 170 -6.48 9.36 8.14
CA ARG A 170 -5.70 8.71 9.20
C ARG A 170 -4.57 7.89 8.58
N LEU A 171 -3.45 7.76 9.28
CA LEU A 171 -2.34 6.89 8.89
C LEU A 171 -2.29 5.68 9.81
N ASP A 172 -2.06 4.49 9.26
CA ASP A 172 -1.88 3.24 10.01
C ASP A 172 -0.47 3.16 10.64
N TYR A 173 -0.18 4.04 11.60
CA TYR A 173 1.15 4.17 12.23
C TYR A 173 1.64 2.88 12.90
N HIS A 174 0.74 1.96 13.26
CA HIS A 174 1.06 0.69 13.88
C HIS A 174 1.12 -0.48 12.90
N CYS A 175 0.97 -0.24 11.59
CA CYS A 175 0.94 -1.29 10.57
C CYS A 175 -0.05 -2.40 10.94
N SER A 176 -1.23 -2.04 11.45
CA SER A 176 -2.24 -3.01 11.91
C SER A 176 -2.90 -3.68 10.72
N ILE A 177 -3.22 -2.91 9.68
CA ILE A 177 -3.74 -3.41 8.41
C ILE A 177 -2.59 -3.54 7.42
N PHE A 178 -1.82 -2.47 7.21
CA PHE A 178 -0.86 -2.36 6.12
C PHE A 178 0.58 -2.41 6.61
N GLN A 179 1.34 -3.40 6.14
CA GLN A 179 2.79 -3.44 6.27
C GLN A 179 3.46 -3.15 4.92
N THR A 180 4.12 -2.00 4.81
CA THR A 180 4.95 -1.68 3.65
C THR A 180 6.41 -2.02 3.95
N PHE A 181 7.03 -2.82 3.09
CA PHE A 181 8.46 -3.07 3.05
C PHE A 181 9.07 -2.12 2.03
N VAL A 182 10.03 -1.29 2.44
CA VAL A 182 10.70 -0.33 1.56
C VAL A 182 12.21 -0.51 1.61
N ASN A 183 12.88 -0.23 0.50
CA ASN A 183 14.35 -0.12 0.49
C ASN A 183 14.75 1.15 1.26
N ARG A 184 15.57 1.04 2.31
CA ARG A 184 16.16 2.19 3.01
C ARG A 184 17.35 2.78 2.25
N ILE A 185 17.90 2.02 1.31
CA ILE A 185 19.01 2.42 0.44
C ILE A 185 18.53 2.73 -0.98
N ASP A 186 19.15 3.73 -1.63
CA ASP A 186 18.93 3.99 -3.05
C ASP A 186 19.76 3.01 -3.90
N ILE A 187 19.08 1.99 -4.39
CA ILE A 187 19.64 0.87 -5.14
C ILE A 187 19.93 1.26 -6.59
N LEU A 188 19.12 2.16 -7.16
CA LEU A 188 19.28 2.59 -8.54
C LEU A 188 20.60 3.33 -8.73
N ARG A 189 21.07 4.02 -7.68
CA ARG A 189 22.36 4.71 -7.68
C ARG A 189 23.53 3.83 -7.25
N LYS A 190 23.29 2.63 -6.71
CA LYS A 190 24.34 1.73 -6.18
C LYS A 190 24.17 0.26 -6.61
N PRO A 191 24.04 -0.04 -7.93
CA PRO A 191 23.60 -1.36 -8.43
C PRO A 191 24.51 -2.56 -8.09
N GLN A 192 25.75 -2.35 -7.63
CA GLN A 192 26.80 -3.38 -7.57
C GLN A 192 27.13 -3.88 -6.13
N MET A 193 26.29 -3.63 -5.13
CA MET A 193 26.60 -3.94 -3.73
C MET A 193 25.77 -5.11 -3.15
N SER A 194 26.02 -6.34 -3.60
CA SER A 194 25.26 -7.54 -3.17
C SER A 194 25.23 -7.77 -1.67
N ASN A 195 26.35 -7.55 -0.97
CA ASN A 195 26.41 -7.74 0.49
C ASN A 195 25.55 -6.72 1.23
N VAL A 196 25.53 -5.47 0.76
CA VAL A 196 24.70 -4.40 1.34
C VAL A 196 23.21 -4.69 1.12
N TYR A 197 22.83 -5.35 0.03
CA TYR A 197 21.44 -5.76 -0.20
C TYR A 197 20.99 -6.85 0.76
N LEU A 198 21.85 -7.82 1.05
CA LEU A 198 21.55 -8.88 2.03
C LEU A 198 21.45 -8.29 3.45
N GLU A 199 22.36 -7.40 3.82
CA GLU A 199 22.29 -6.67 5.09
C GLU A 199 21.01 -5.83 5.21
N GLU A 200 20.61 -5.15 4.14
CA GLU A 200 19.36 -4.38 4.08
C GLU A 200 18.13 -5.27 4.27
N ILE A 201 18.07 -6.41 3.55
CA ILE A 201 16.98 -7.38 3.70
C ILE A 201 16.93 -7.90 5.13
N ASN A 202 18.06 -8.34 5.69
CA ASN A 202 18.13 -8.84 7.06
C ASN A 202 17.70 -7.79 8.08
N THR A 203 18.17 -6.55 7.93
CA THR A 203 17.81 -5.44 8.82
C THR A 203 16.31 -5.17 8.83
N VAL A 204 15.64 -5.25 7.67
CA VAL A 204 14.18 -5.11 7.62
C VAL A 204 13.48 -6.34 8.17
N LEU A 205 14.00 -7.54 7.92
CA LEU A 205 13.42 -8.79 8.44
C LEU A 205 13.57 -8.94 9.96
N ASP A 206 14.57 -8.32 10.59
CA ASP A 206 14.73 -8.29 12.05
C ASP A 206 13.55 -7.61 12.77
N ASP A 207 12.76 -6.80 12.06
CA ASP A 207 11.53 -6.22 12.60
C ASP A 207 10.37 -7.23 12.65
N PHE A 208 10.56 -8.45 12.16
CA PHE A 208 9.47 -9.41 11.99
C PHE A 208 9.83 -10.83 12.42
N TYR A 209 8.81 -11.55 12.85
CA TYR A 209 8.86 -13.00 12.98
C TYR A 209 7.54 -13.62 12.52
N ILE A 210 7.57 -14.91 12.18
CA ILE A 210 6.39 -15.68 11.83
C ILE A 210 6.09 -16.65 12.97
N GLU A 211 4.87 -16.62 13.48
CA GLU A 211 4.37 -17.57 14.46
C GLU A 211 2.92 -17.94 14.11
N LYS A 212 2.59 -19.24 14.13
CA LYS A 212 1.22 -19.75 13.89
C LYS A 212 0.59 -19.15 12.60
N ASN A 213 1.37 -19.13 11.52
CA ASN A 213 1.00 -18.61 10.21
C ASN A 213 0.59 -17.13 10.19
N LYS A 214 1.06 -16.33 11.15
CA LYS A 214 0.94 -14.87 11.15
C LYS A 214 2.32 -14.22 11.17
N LEU A 215 2.44 -13.13 10.41
CA LEU A 215 3.57 -12.21 10.51
C LEU A 215 3.32 -11.28 11.70
N TYR A 216 4.32 -11.12 12.55
CA TYR A 216 4.32 -10.17 13.65
C TYR A 216 5.33 -9.06 13.37
N ASN A 217 4.91 -7.81 13.52
CA ASN A 217 5.79 -6.65 13.51
C ASN A 217 6.20 -6.34 14.96
N VAL A 218 7.47 -6.56 15.30
CA VAL A 218 7.97 -6.37 16.68
C VAL A 218 8.05 -4.90 17.08
N VAL A 219 8.18 -4.00 16.10
CA VAL A 219 8.31 -2.56 16.32
C VAL A 219 6.98 -1.96 16.76
N THR A 220 5.89 -2.43 16.18
CA THR A 220 4.55 -1.90 16.45
C THR A 220 3.71 -2.82 17.33
N GLY A 221 4.14 -4.07 17.55
CA GLY A 221 3.39 -5.10 18.26
C GLY A 221 2.17 -5.59 17.50
N SER A 222 2.09 -5.37 16.19
CA SER A 222 0.93 -5.69 15.37
C SER A 222 1.10 -6.99 14.57
N THR A 223 -0.02 -7.52 14.08
CA THR A 223 -0.05 -8.53 13.03
C THR A 223 -0.71 -7.93 11.79
N PRO A 224 0.02 -7.50 10.75
CA PRO A 224 -0.58 -6.86 9.58
C PRO A 224 -1.53 -7.82 8.83
N SER A 225 -2.49 -7.26 8.07
CA SER A 225 -3.41 -8.03 7.21
C SER A 225 -3.07 -7.94 5.72
N HIS A 226 -2.24 -6.98 5.34
CA HIS A 226 -1.85 -6.68 3.97
C HIS A 226 -0.36 -6.36 3.92
N LEU A 227 0.37 -7.02 3.02
CA LEU A 227 1.80 -6.80 2.83
C LEU A 227 2.02 -6.11 1.47
N HIS A 228 2.85 -5.06 1.47
CA HIS A 228 3.25 -4.33 0.26
C HIS A 228 4.77 -4.32 0.14
N PHE A 229 5.29 -4.98 -0.90
CA PHE A 229 6.71 -5.11 -1.19
C PHE A 229 7.20 -3.99 -2.11
N ASN A 230 7.18 -2.77 -1.58
CA ASN A 230 7.56 -1.58 -2.31
C ASN A 230 9.09 -1.54 -2.54
N GLY A 231 9.51 -1.38 -3.79
CA GLY A 231 10.93 -1.34 -4.16
C GLY A 231 11.55 -2.70 -4.56
N VAL A 232 12.68 -2.61 -5.25
CA VAL A 232 13.24 -3.74 -6.04
C VAL A 232 13.71 -4.94 -5.20
N LEU A 233 14.26 -4.76 -3.99
CA LEU A 233 14.76 -5.89 -3.19
C LEU A 233 13.62 -6.75 -2.68
N PHE A 234 12.63 -6.09 -2.07
CA PHE A 234 11.54 -6.77 -1.38
C PHE A 234 10.59 -7.49 -2.34
N LYS A 235 10.50 -7.08 -3.61
CA LYS A 235 9.77 -7.84 -4.65
C LYS A 235 10.28 -9.27 -4.82
N ASN A 236 11.55 -9.53 -4.51
CA ASN A 236 12.12 -10.87 -4.58
C ASN A 236 12.03 -11.63 -3.25
N LEU A 237 11.62 -11.00 -2.14
CA LEU A 237 11.52 -11.64 -0.83
C LEU A 237 10.56 -12.84 -0.84
N ILE A 238 9.45 -12.74 -1.59
CA ILE A 238 8.48 -13.84 -1.76
C ILE A 238 9.15 -15.10 -2.34
N LYS A 239 10.23 -14.95 -3.13
CA LYS A 239 10.95 -16.06 -3.75
C LYS A 239 11.97 -16.72 -2.83
N THR A 240 12.37 -16.08 -1.72
CA THR A 240 13.43 -16.59 -0.84
C THR A 240 12.95 -17.65 0.16
N GLY A 241 11.63 -17.83 0.30
CA GLY A 241 11.03 -18.78 1.25
C GLY A 241 10.81 -18.23 2.66
N VAL A 242 11.32 -17.01 2.94
CA VAL A 242 11.19 -16.35 4.26
C VAL A 242 9.72 -16.21 4.71
N LEU A 243 8.81 -16.06 3.74
CA LEU A 243 7.38 -15.86 4.01
C LEU A 243 6.55 -17.15 3.88
N ASP A 244 7.16 -18.32 3.71
CA ASP A 244 6.40 -19.54 3.39
C ASP A 244 5.40 -19.93 4.49
N GLY A 245 5.73 -19.63 5.75
CA GLY A 245 4.80 -19.83 6.87
C GLY A 245 3.52 -18.99 6.82
N ILE A 246 3.47 -17.93 5.99
CA ILE A 246 2.29 -17.05 5.83
C ILE A 246 1.73 -17.06 4.40
N ILE A 247 2.21 -17.94 3.53
CA ILE A 247 1.75 -18.12 2.15
C ILE A 247 1.33 -19.60 1.94
N PRO A 248 0.28 -20.07 2.62
CA PRO A 248 -0.15 -21.47 2.52
C PRO A 248 -0.56 -21.89 1.10
N TRP A 249 -0.92 -20.95 0.23
CA TRP A 249 -1.26 -21.20 -1.19
C TRP A 249 -0.04 -21.30 -2.13
N LYS A 250 1.19 -21.26 -1.61
CA LYS A 250 2.41 -21.38 -2.42
C LYS A 250 2.64 -22.80 -2.95
N GLU A 251 2.17 -23.83 -2.24
CA GLU A 251 2.38 -25.24 -2.60
C GLU A 251 1.66 -25.65 -3.91
N GLU A 252 0.63 -24.91 -4.33
CA GLU A 252 -0.09 -25.14 -5.61
C GLU A 252 0.64 -24.61 -6.86
N VAL A 253 1.88 -24.11 -6.73
CA VAL A 253 2.64 -23.52 -7.85
C VAL A 253 3.53 -24.55 -8.57
N ASN A 254 3.69 -25.76 -8.03
CA ASN A 254 4.55 -26.81 -8.60
C ASN A 254 3.80 -28.10 -9.01
N SER A 255 2.47 -28.07 -9.08
CA SER A 255 1.63 -29.21 -9.53
C SER A 255 0.97 -28.94 -10.87
#